data_AF-A4YEU8-F1
#
_entry.id   AF-A4YEU8-F1
#
_cell.length_a   1.000
_cell.length_b   1.000
_cell.length_c   1.000
_cell.angle_alpha   90.00
_cell.angle_beta   90.00
_cell.angle_gamma   90.00
#
_symmetry.space_group_name_H-M   'P 1'
#
loop_
_entity.id
_entity.type
_entity.pdbx_description
1 polymer ?
#
loop_
_entity_poly.entity_id
_entity_poly.type
_entity_poly.pdbx_seq_one_letter_code
_entity_poly.pdbx_strand_id
1 'polypeptide(L)'
;MQRIVVIGGGITGLLVARTLGGDVTLLDRDVPSKNSLASLWNVMPPLCGELRKECEESAKEYVKIAEELGVKAQWKEIIRIPPKGDKVLTRRETAEMEPNLPYESEILGKGLHLDGEDLIRKLSKNVKRARVTSLLVEDSTLTGLKTDEGLVKGDLYVFAIGNDPEGILRGLSISSYKGHLVKSSPLGIRNIVMLEDRLGVEDSYALLNGDSYSSSNPSVDREQVERTIEVFRRYTGKPVEPLEIRVGFRAITPESPLVKRIYDNAIVVTGHRFGWALAPVLAERVKNLVERY
;
A
#
# COMPACT_ATOMS: atom_id res chain seq x y z
N MET A 1 -21.40 -14.72 18.99
CA MET A 1 -20.45 -13.74 18.45
C MET A 1 -20.18 -14.16 17.03
N GLN A 2 -20.32 -13.27 16.04
CA GLN A 2 -20.18 -13.62 14.63
C GLN A 2 -18.70 -13.88 14.29
N ARG A 3 -18.39 -15.04 13.72
CA ARG A 3 -17.03 -15.39 13.30
C ARG A 3 -16.74 -14.79 11.92
N ILE A 4 -15.81 -13.86 11.85
CA ILE A 4 -15.45 -13.17 10.61
C ILE A 4 -14.15 -13.75 10.05
N VAL A 5 -14.14 -14.05 8.75
CA VAL A 5 -12.92 -14.47 8.04
C VAL A 5 -12.50 -13.37 7.07
N VAL A 6 -11.32 -12.81 7.28
CA VAL A 6 -10.71 -11.83 6.37
C VAL A 6 -9.67 -12.55 5.51
N ILE A 7 -9.74 -12.36 4.20
CA ILE A 7 -8.83 -12.96 3.22
C ILE A 7 -7.93 -11.86 2.63
N GLY A 8 -6.61 -12.00 2.78
CA GLY A 8 -5.60 -11.03 2.35
C GLY A 8 -5.03 -10.26 3.54
N GLY A 9 -3.85 -10.64 4.00
CA GLY A 9 -3.03 -10.02 5.05
C GLY A 9 -2.12 -8.90 4.55
N GLY A 10 -2.47 -8.24 3.45
CA GLY A 10 -1.93 -6.92 3.10
C GLY A 10 -2.45 -5.84 4.04
N ILE A 11 -1.92 -4.62 3.93
CA ILE A 11 -2.26 -3.50 4.84
C ILE A 11 -3.77 -3.28 4.99
N THR A 12 -4.54 -3.36 3.89
CA THR A 12 -6.00 -3.20 3.93
C THR A 12 -6.67 -4.28 4.77
N GLY A 13 -6.34 -5.56 4.56
CA GLY A 13 -6.97 -6.63 5.34
C GLY A 13 -6.48 -6.70 6.79
N LEU A 14 -5.22 -6.31 7.05
CA LEU A 14 -4.71 -6.14 8.41
C LEU A 14 -5.49 -5.07 9.17
N LEU A 15 -5.75 -3.91 8.54
CA LEU A 15 -6.52 -2.85 9.16
C LEU A 15 -8.01 -3.19 9.26
N VAL A 16 -8.60 -3.87 8.26
CA VAL A 16 -9.96 -4.42 8.37
C VAL A 16 -10.09 -5.33 9.58
N ALA A 17 -9.16 -6.30 9.73
CA ALA A 17 -9.20 -7.22 10.87
C ALA A 17 -9.05 -6.50 12.21
N ARG A 18 -8.15 -5.51 12.30
CA ARG A 18 -7.98 -4.66 13.49
C ARG A 18 -9.25 -3.87 13.81
N THR A 19 -9.84 -3.21 12.82
CA THR A 19 -11.00 -2.33 12.95
C THR A 19 -12.27 -3.10 13.33
N LEU A 20 -12.47 -4.30 12.79
CA LEU A 20 -13.61 -5.15 13.14
C LEU A 20 -13.51 -5.68 14.58
N GLY A 21 -12.31 -6.04 15.03
CA GLY A 21 -12.08 -6.62 16.36
C GLY A 21 -12.85 -7.94 16.58
N GLY A 22 -12.83 -8.47 17.80
CA GLY A 22 -13.58 -9.69 18.15
C GLY A 22 -13.00 -10.99 17.55
N ASP A 23 -13.87 -11.91 17.12
CA ASP A 23 -13.49 -13.23 16.57
C ASP A 23 -13.23 -13.13 15.06
N VAL A 24 -12.08 -12.55 14.72
CA VAL A 24 -11.59 -12.42 13.34
C VAL A 24 -10.47 -13.43 13.08
N THR A 25 -10.66 -14.26 12.06
CA THR A 25 -9.59 -15.06 11.46
C THR A 25 -9.07 -14.37 10.20
N LEU A 26 -7.82 -13.92 10.19
CA LEU A 26 -7.16 -13.34 9.02
C LEU A 26 -6.29 -14.39 8.33
N LEU A 27 -6.52 -14.60 7.02
CA LEU A 27 -5.81 -15.54 6.17
C LEU A 27 -4.98 -14.81 5.12
N ASP A 28 -3.74 -15.23 4.88
CA ASP A 28 -2.96 -14.85 3.68
C ASP A 28 -2.15 -16.04 3.18
N ARG A 29 -1.86 -16.07 1.87
CA ARG A 29 -0.96 -17.05 1.26
C ARG A 29 0.52 -16.79 1.59
N ASP A 30 0.88 -15.51 1.79
CA ASP A 30 2.21 -15.02 2.13
C ASP A 30 2.13 -14.24 3.44
N VAL A 31 2.90 -14.65 4.46
CA VAL A 31 2.97 -13.95 5.74
C VAL A 31 4.43 -13.56 6.02
N PRO A 32 4.78 -12.26 6.06
CA PRO A 32 3.94 -11.08 5.74
C PRO A 32 3.62 -10.95 4.24
N SER A 33 2.56 -10.20 3.92
CA SER A 33 2.14 -9.97 2.53
C SER A 33 3.20 -9.20 1.74
N LYS A 34 3.75 -9.84 0.70
CA LYS A 34 4.82 -9.28 -0.14
C LYS A 34 4.40 -8.00 -0.87
N ASN A 35 3.13 -7.89 -1.26
CA ASN A 35 2.63 -6.75 -2.03
C ASN A 35 2.67 -5.45 -1.23
N SER A 36 2.27 -5.50 0.04
CA SER A 36 2.31 -4.34 0.92
C SER A 36 3.74 -3.91 1.25
N LEU A 37 4.69 -4.84 1.29
CA LEU A 37 6.12 -4.56 1.50
C LEU A 37 6.82 -4.01 0.24
N ALA A 38 6.20 -4.11 -0.94
CA ALA A 38 6.72 -3.60 -2.21
C ALA A 38 6.21 -2.19 -2.56
N SER A 39 5.73 -1.44 -1.57
CA SER A 39 5.03 -0.17 -1.76
C SER A 39 5.74 0.97 -1.01
N LEU A 40 6.05 2.06 -1.73
CA LEU A 40 6.49 3.34 -1.14
C LEU A 40 5.30 4.24 -0.72
N TRP A 41 4.07 3.73 -0.82
CA TRP A 41 2.86 4.48 -0.48
C TRP A 41 2.63 4.58 1.04
N ASN A 42 3.64 4.25 1.84
CA ASN A 42 3.80 4.71 3.22
C ASN A 42 4.06 6.23 3.31
N VAL A 43 4.04 6.92 2.17
CA VAL A 43 4.07 8.37 1.97
C VAL A 43 2.67 8.91 1.59
N MET A 44 2.03 9.71 2.44
CA MET A 44 0.66 10.23 2.24
C MET A 44 0.52 11.65 2.82
N PRO A 45 -0.04 12.71 2.17
CA PRO A 45 -0.44 12.98 0.78
C PRO A 45 0.62 13.82 0.01
N PRO A 46 0.63 13.80 -1.35
CA PRO A 46 -0.23 14.63 -2.21
C PRO A 46 -0.81 13.88 -3.43
N LEU A 47 -0.62 12.56 -3.54
CA LEU A 47 -0.89 11.80 -4.76
C LEU A 47 -2.30 11.18 -4.82
N CYS A 48 -3.18 11.53 -3.90
CA CYS A 48 -4.52 10.93 -3.81
C CYS A 48 -5.57 11.58 -4.73
N GLY A 49 -5.23 12.66 -5.45
CA GLY A 49 -6.14 13.32 -6.39
C GLY A 49 -7.46 13.71 -5.72
N GLU A 50 -8.57 13.23 -6.26
CA GLU A 50 -9.94 13.48 -5.76
C GLU A 50 -10.18 12.92 -4.35
N LEU A 51 -9.41 11.90 -3.93
CA LEU A 51 -9.53 11.25 -2.60
C LEU A 51 -8.58 11.87 -1.57
N ARG A 52 -8.17 13.12 -1.76
CA ARG A 52 -7.23 13.82 -0.88
C ARG A 52 -7.70 13.84 0.57
N LYS A 53 -8.98 14.14 0.80
CA LYS A 53 -9.54 14.24 2.15
C LYS A 53 -9.45 12.91 2.89
N GLU A 54 -9.85 11.81 2.23
CA GLU A 54 -9.76 10.47 2.82
C GLU A 54 -8.32 10.03 3.07
N CYS A 55 -7.36 10.46 2.26
CA CYS A 55 -5.95 10.21 2.51
C CYS A 55 -5.42 11.02 3.71
N GLU A 56 -5.83 12.27 3.86
CA GLU A 56 -5.47 13.08 5.03
C GLU A 56 -6.06 12.50 6.33
N GLU A 57 -7.29 11.99 6.28
CA GLU A 57 -7.92 11.26 7.38
C GLU A 57 -7.19 9.94 7.69
N SER A 58 -6.86 9.16 6.65
CA SER A 58 -6.09 7.93 6.79
C SER A 58 -4.70 8.17 7.39
N ALA A 59 -4.02 9.24 6.98
CA ALA A 59 -2.71 9.60 7.53
C ALA A 59 -2.80 9.91 9.05
N LYS A 60 -3.84 10.64 9.49
CA LYS A 60 -4.06 10.87 10.93
C LYS A 60 -4.30 9.57 11.68
N GLU A 61 -5.05 8.64 11.09
CA GLU A 61 -5.30 7.34 11.70
C GLU A 61 -4.03 6.47 11.77
N TYR A 62 -3.19 6.49 10.73
CA TYR A 62 -1.89 5.84 10.77
C TYR A 62 -0.98 6.38 11.87
N VAL A 63 -1.02 7.68 12.16
CA VAL A 63 -0.26 8.26 13.28
C VAL A 63 -0.68 7.62 14.60
N LYS A 64 -2.00 7.51 14.87
CA LYS A 64 -2.50 6.86 16.09
C LYS A 64 -2.07 5.39 16.16
N ILE A 65 -2.26 4.64 15.08
CA ILE A 65 -1.88 3.23 15.00
C ILE A 65 -0.36 3.08 15.22
N ALA A 66 0.44 3.97 14.65
CA ALA A 66 1.88 3.95 14.80
C ALA A 66 2.29 4.24 16.25
N GLU A 67 1.68 5.23 16.91
CA GLU A 67 1.90 5.52 18.33
C GLU A 67 1.54 4.33 19.22
N GLU A 68 0.36 3.73 19.03
CA GLU A 68 -0.12 2.56 19.78
C GLU A 68 0.82 1.35 19.64
N LEU A 69 1.41 1.17 18.45
CA LEU A 69 2.28 0.05 18.14
C LEU A 69 3.77 0.37 18.31
N GLY A 70 4.12 1.61 18.69
CA GLY A 70 5.51 2.08 18.76
C GLY A 70 6.24 1.99 17.42
N VAL A 71 5.55 2.25 16.31
CA VAL A 71 6.12 2.33 14.95
C VAL A 71 6.52 3.78 14.67
N LYS A 72 7.65 3.98 13.99
CA LYS A 72 8.08 5.34 13.62
C LYS A 72 7.16 5.91 12.53
N ALA A 73 6.67 7.11 12.78
CA ALA A 73 5.89 7.90 11.83
C ALA A 73 6.31 9.36 11.92
N GLN A 74 6.49 10.02 10.76
CA GLN A 74 6.98 11.39 10.70
C GLN A 74 6.36 12.13 9.51
N TRP A 75 5.93 13.36 9.73
CA TRP A 75 5.57 14.28 8.66
C TRP A 75 6.83 14.90 8.04
N LYS A 76 6.96 14.80 6.72
CA LYS A 76 8.08 15.33 5.93
C LYS A 76 7.54 16.25 4.83
N GLU A 77 8.31 17.26 4.44
CA GLU A 77 7.98 18.04 3.25
C GLU A 77 8.12 17.18 2.00
N ILE A 78 7.42 17.57 0.94
CA ILE A 78 7.45 16.89 -0.35
C ILE A 78 8.03 17.84 -1.38
N ILE A 79 9.22 17.48 -1.85
CA ILE A 79 10.03 18.30 -2.74
C ILE A 79 10.00 17.66 -4.13
N ARG A 80 9.43 18.38 -5.11
CA ARG A 80 9.39 17.97 -6.51
C ARG A 80 10.53 18.63 -7.31
N ILE A 81 11.23 17.83 -8.10
CA ILE A 81 12.27 18.27 -9.04
C ILE A 81 12.09 17.50 -10.38
N PRO A 82 12.04 18.17 -11.54
CA PRO A 82 11.95 19.63 -11.70
C PRO A 82 10.58 20.17 -11.23
N PRO A 83 10.49 21.47 -10.87
CA PRO A 83 9.21 22.10 -10.51
C PRO A 83 8.23 22.05 -11.70
N LYS A 84 6.93 21.92 -11.42
CA LYS A 84 5.86 22.00 -12.45
C LYS A 84 4.80 23.06 -12.14
N GLY A 85 4.76 23.58 -10.92
CA GLY A 85 3.83 24.64 -10.49
C GLY A 85 4.52 25.99 -10.31
N ASP A 86 3.74 26.97 -9.88
CA ASP A 86 4.18 28.37 -9.82
C ASP A 86 5.03 28.70 -8.58
N LYS A 87 4.94 27.90 -7.51
CA LYS A 87 5.70 28.10 -6.28
C LYS A 87 7.06 27.41 -6.34
N VAL A 88 7.96 27.98 -7.13
CA VAL A 88 9.33 27.48 -7.33
C VAL A 88 10.26 27.99 -6.22
N LEU A 89 11.02 27.07 -5.63
CA LEU A 89 12.17 27.35 -4.78
C LEU A 89 13.43 27.49 -5.63
N THR A 90 14.26 28.47 -5.27
CA THR A 90 15.61 28.61 -5.79
C THR A 90 16.50 27.45 -5.32
N ARG A 91 17.59 27.18 -6.04
CA ARG A 91 18.58 26.15 -5.66
C ARG A 91 19.09 26.30 -4.22
N ARG A 92 19.22 27.54 -3.73
CA ARG A 92 19.67 27.81 -2.35
C ARG A 92 18.62 27.39 -1.34
N GLU A 93 17.36 27.78 -1.55
CA GLU A 93 16.24 27.40 -0.67
C GLU A 93 16.04 25.88 -0.65
N THR A 94 16.15 25.23 -1.82
CA THR A 94 16.11 23.76 -1.90
C THR A 94 17.25 23.12 -1.11
N ALA A 95 18.48 23.63 -1.24
CA ALA A 95 19.64 23.09 -0.53
C ALA A 95 19.57 23.30 1.00
N GLU A 96 18.87 24.32 1.49
CA GLU A 96 18.61 24.49 2.93
C GLU A 96 17.75 23.34 3.49
N MET A 97 16.78 22.86 2.70
CA MET A 97 15.87 21.77 3.09
C MET A 97 16.43 20.38 2.77
N GLU A 98 17.10 20.24 1.63
CA GLU A 98 17.58 19.00 1.04
C GLU A 98 18.99 19.20 0.46
N PRO A 99 20.04 19.23 1.30
CA PRO A 99 21.38 19.67 0.90
C PRO A 99 22.03 18.90 -0.25
N ASN A 100 21.61 17.65 -0.45
CA ASN A 100 22.13 16.79 -1.52
C ASN A 100 21.44 17.02 -2.88
N LEU A 101 20.47 17.94 -2.96
CA LEU A 101 19.72 18.25 -4.17
C LEU A 101 19.80 19.76 -4.52
N PRO A 102 20.92 20.23 -5.11
CA PRO A 102 21.14 21.63 -5.45
C PRO A 102 20.42 22.07 -6.74
N TYR A 103 19.13 21.75 -6.86
CA TYR A 103 18.29 22.07 -8.02
C TYR A 103 17.17 23.02 -7.61
N GLU A 104 16.60 23.73 -8.58
CA GLU A 104 15.31 24.39 -8.34
C GLU A 104 14.25 23.31 -8.12
N SER A 105 13.31 23.61 -7.23
CA SER A 105 12.32 22.63 -6.80
C SER A 105 10.99 23.28 -6.50
N GLU A 106 10.03 22.48 -6.05
CA GLU A 106 8.73 22.94 -5.61
C GLU A 106 8.29 22.16 -4.37
N ILE A 107 7.65 22.84 -3.41
CA ILE A 107 7.02 22.19 -2.24
C ILE A 107 5.56 21.89 -2.57
N LEU A 108 5.19 20.61 -2.50
CA LEU A 108 3.81 20.17 -2.72
C LEU A 108 2.97 20.10 -1.44
N GLY A 109 3.62 20.30 -0.28
CA GLY A 109 3.05 20.18 1.05
C GLY A 109 3.77 19.10 1.86
N LYS A 110 3.11 18.64 2.92
CA LYS A 110 3.63 17.61 3.83
C LYS A 110 3.01 16.25 3.55
N GLY A 111 3.83 15.20 3.60
CA GLY A 111 3.41 13.81 3.63
C GLY A 111 3.89 13.11 4.89
N LEU A 112 3.04 12.26 5.45
CA LEU A 112 3.37 11.27 6.45
C LEU A 112 4.24 10.20 5.81
N HIS A 113 5.42 9.97 6.36
CA HIS A 113 6.27 8.81 6.14
C HIS A 113 6.21 7.91 7.38
N LEU A 114 5.81 6.65 7.22
CA LEU A 114 5.76 5.65 8.29
C LEU A 114 6.67 4.45 7.98
N ASP A 115 7.24 3.81 9.00
CA ASP A 115 7.97 2.55 8.81
C ASP A 115 6.99 1.41 8.48
N GLY A 116 6.74 1.22 7.19
CA GLY A 116 5.76 0.26 6.69
C GLY A 116 6.17 -1.19 6.94
N GLU A 117 7.47 -1.49 6.97
CA GLU A 117 7.96 -2.84 7.25
C GLU A 117 7.69 -3.21 8.71
N ASP A 118 8.02 -2.32 9.66
CA ASP A 118 7.73 -2.53 11.08
C ASP A 118 6.22 -2.61 11.35
N LEU A 119 5.43 -1.73 10.73
CA LEU A 119 3.97 -1.76 10.89
C LEU A 119 3.36 -3.08 10.42
N ILE A 120 3.70 -3.54 9.20
CA ILE A 120 3.21 -4.81 8.67
C ILE A 120 3.63 -5.96 9.58
N ARG A 121 4.89 -6.00 10.03
CA ARG A 121 5.39 -7.03 10.95
C ARG A 121 4.58 -7.07 12.25
N LYS A 122 4.29 -5.91 12.86
CA LYS A 122 3.55 -5.83 14.12
C LYS A 122 2.08 -6.22 13.96
N LEU A 123 1.44 -5.82 12.86
CA LEU A 123 0.06 -6.18 12.57
C LEU A 123 -0.10 -7.64 12.15
N SER A 124 0.91 -8.23 11.50
CA SER A 124 0.80 -9.59 10.92
C SER A 124 0.97 -10.74 11.92
N LYS A 125 1.18 -10.46 13.23
CA LYS A 125 1.50 -11.48 14.25
C LYS A 125 0.49 -12.64 14.33
N ASN A 126 -0.78 -12.37 14.04
CA ASN A 126 -1.88 -13.34 14.16
C ASN A 126 -2.46 -13.77 12.80
N VAL A 127 -1.77 -13.46 11.69
CA VAL A 127 -2.20 -13.91 10.36
C VAL A 127 -1.92 -15.40 10.22
N LYS A 128 -2.95 -16.18 9.86
CA LYS A 128 -2.77 -17.58 9.52
C LYS A 128 -2.35 -17.71 8.06
N ARG A 129 -1.28 -18.45 7.83
CA ARG A 129 -0.86 -18.80 6.48
C ARG A 129 -1.81 -19.85 5.91
N ALA A 130 -2.62 -19.47 4.94
CA ALA A 130 -3.50 -20.37 4.19
C ALA A 130 -3.87 -19.70 2.87
N ARG A 131 -3.64 -20.38 1.75
CA ARG A 131 -4.04 -19.91 0.43
C ARG A 131 -5.43 -20.42 0.13
N VAL A 132 -6.37 -19.50 -0.06
CA VAL A 132 -7.71 -19.83 -0.54
C VAL A 132 -7.62 -20.28 -2.00
N THR A 133 -8.19 -21.44 -2.32
CA THR A 133 -8.17 -22.03 -3.66
C THR A 133 -9.54 -22.03 -4.33
N SER A 134 -10.62 -22.00 -3.54
CA SER A 134 -11.99 -21.90 -4.08
C SER A 134 -13.00 -21.48 -3.02
N LEU A 135 -14.10 -20.89 -3.47
CA LEU A 135 -15.25 -20.52 -2.67
C LEU A 135 -16.31 -21.63 -2.70
N LEU A 136 -16.97 -21.89 -1.57
CA LEU A 136 -18.16 -22.75 -1.49
C LEU A 136 -19.37 -21.86 -1.28
N VAL A 137 -20.29 -21.87 -2.24
CA VAL A 137 -21.46 -20.99 -2.30
C VAL A 137 -22.72 -21.84 -2.47
N GLU A 138 -23.74 -21.58 -1.65
CA GLU A 138 -25.08 -22.14 -1.75
C GLU A 138 -26.09 -20.99 -1.64
N ASP A 139 -27.04 -20.89 -2.57
CA ASP A 139 -28.11 -19.88 -2.59
C ASP A 139 -27.64 -18.44 -2.25
N SER A 140 -26.57 -17.98 -2.92
CA SER A 140 -25.94 -16.67 -2.74
C SER A 140 -25.20 -16.44 -1.41
N THR A 141 -25.04 -17.46 -0.58
CA THR A 141 -24.31 -17.41 0.69
C THR A 141 -23.03 -18.23 0.63
N LEU A 142 -21.91 -17.68 1.13
CA LEU A 142 -20.67 -18.44 1.31
C LEU A 142 -20.81 -19.38 2.52
N THR A 143 -20.68 -20.68 2.27
CA THR A 143 -20.72 -21.73 3.30
C THR A 143 -19.31 -22.13 3.77
N GLY A 144 -18.27 -21.75 3.03
CA GLY A 144 -16.87 -21.96 3.42
C GLY A 144 -15.86 -21.57 2.35
N LEU A 145 -14.59 -21.59 2.75
CA LEU A 145 -13.42 -21.41 1.88
C LEU A 145 -12.59 -22.69 1.87
N LYS A 146 -12.34 -23.25 0.69
CA LYS A 146 -11.29 -24.27 0.57
C LYS A 146 -9.94 -23.57 0.53
N THR A 147 -9.02 -24.07 1.34
CA THR A 147 -7.63 -23.63 1.37
C THR A 147 -6.69 -24.82 1.17
N ASP A 148 -5.41 -24.57 0.94
CA ASP A 148 -4.39 -25.61 0.97
C ASP A 148 -4.15 -26.21 2.37
N GLU A 149 -4.66 -25.58 3.42
CA GLU A 149 -4.65 -26.07 4.81
C GLU A 149 -6.00 -26.67 5.24
N GLY A 150 -6.93 -26.87 4.30
CA GLY A 150 -8.26 -27.45 4.55
C GLY A 150 -9.41 -26.44 4.48
N LEU A 151 -10.55 -26.82 5.06
CA LEU A 151 -11.78 -26.02 4.99
C LEU A 151 -11.83 -24.98 6.12
N VAL A 152 -12.03 -23.72 5.77
CA VAL A 152 -12.28 -22.64 6.73
C VAL A 152 -13.74 -22.20 6.62
N LYS A 153 -14.42 -22.15 7.77
CA LYS A 153 -15.80 -21.65 7.89
C LYS A 153 -15.83 -20.36 8.71
N GLY A 154 -16.71 -19.46 8.33
CA GLY A 154 -17.07 -18.23 9.02
C GLY A 154 -18.52 -17.87 8.72
N ASP A 155 -19.05 -16.96 9.52
CA ASP A 155 -20.40 -16.42 9.34
C ASP A 155 -20.39 -15.28 8.32
N LEU A 156 -19.28 -14.52 8.25
CA LEU A 156 -19.06 -13.43 7.32
C LEU A 156 -17.64 -13.46 6.76
N TYR A 157 -17.51 -13.08 5.49
CA TYR A 157 -16.23 -13.10 4.76
C TYR A 157 -15.88 -11.70 4.23
N VAL A 158 -14.63 -11.29 4.37
CA VAL A 158 -14.12 -10.04 3.77
C VAL A 158 -12.92 -10.33 2.90
N PHE A 159 -13.02 -10.04 1.61
CA PHE A 159 -11.95 -10.21 0.63
C PHE A 159 -11.16 -8.91 0.45
N ALA A 160 -9.94 -8.88 0.97
CA ALA A 160 -8.95 -7.81 0.85
C ALA A 160 -7.72 -8.26 0.03
N ILE A 161 -7.96 -8.99 -1.07
CA ILE A 161 -6.94 -9.76 -1.81
C ILE A 161 -6.22 -8.98 -2.92
N GLY A 162 -6.36 -7.65 -2.97
CA GLY A 162 -5.68 -6.82 -3.97
C GLY A 162 -6.09 -7.19 -5.40
N ASN A 163 -5.11 -7.53 -6.26
CA ASN A 163 -5.32 -7.78 -7.69
C ASN A 163 -5.88 -9.17 -8.02
N ASP A 164 -6.31 -9.95 -7.02
CA ASP A 164 -6.88 -11.31 -7.16
C ASP A 164 -6.07 -12.22 -8.11
N PRO A 165 -4.79 -12.49 -7.80
CA PRO A 165 -3.90 -13.24 -8.68
C PRO A 165 -4.34 -14.70 -8.92
N GLU A 166 -5.15 -15.26 -8.03
CA GLU A 166 -5.68 -16.63 -8.14
C GLU A 166 -7.05 -16.69 -8.84
N GLY A 167 -7.64 -15.53 -9.16
CA GLY A 167 -8.93 -15.44 -9.85
C GLY A 167 -10.10 -16.00 -9.03
N ILE A 168 -10.06 -15.82 -7.70
CA ILE A 168 -11.07 -16.35 -6.77
C ILE A 168 -12.37 -15.53 -6.88
N LEU A 169 -12.28 -14.24 -7.17
CA LEU A 169 -13.39 -13.31 -7.30
C LEU A 169 -13.84 -13.17 -8.76
N ARG A 170 -14.19 -14.31 -9.36
CA ARG A 170 -14.67 -14.38 -10.75
C ARG A 170 -15.80 -13.38 -10.98
N GLY A 171 -15.74 -12.67 -12.12
CA GLY A 171 -16.75 -11.68 -12.51
C GLY A 171 -16.47 -10.25 -12.04
N LEU A 172 -15.42 -10.01 -11.23
CA LEU A 172 -14.92 -8.67 -10.96
C LEU A 172 -13.83 -8.29 -11.96
N SER A 173 -13.99 -7.13 -12.61
CA SER A 173 -12.95 -6.57 -13.48
C SER A 173 -11.90 -5.85 -12.64
N ILE A 174 -10.80 -6.55 -12.34
CA ILE A 174 -9.67 -6.04 -11.56
C ILE A 174 -8.42 -6.03 -12.44
N SER A 175 -7.97 -4.82 -12.80
CA SER A 175 -6.74 -4.61 -13.56
C SER A 175 -5.53 -4.57 -12.63
N SER A 176 -4.42 -5.14 -13.09
CA SER A 176 -3.16 -5.19 -12.36
C SER A 176 -2.13 -4.24 -12.97
N TYR A 177 -1.64 -3.30 -12.17
CA TYR A 177 -0.57 -2.39 -12.54
C TYR A 177 0.67 -2.66 -11.68
N LYS A 178 1.72 -3.13 -12.33
CA LYS A 178 2.99 -3.46 -11.70
C LYS A 178 3.83 -2.23 -11.43
N GLY A 179 4.48 -2.19 -10.29
CA GLY A 179 5.58 -1.26 -9.98
C GLY A 179 6.69 -1.98 -9.20
N HIS A 180 7.74 -1.25 -8.89
CA HIS A 180 8.89 -1.75 -8.14
C HIS A 180 9.25 -0.82 -6.99
N LEU A 181 9.92 -1.39 -5.98
CA LEU A 181 10.54 -0.70 -4.89
C LEU A 181 12.01 -1.10 -4.84
N VAL A 182 12.91 -0.14 -4.94
CA VAL A 182 14.35 -0.31 -4.73
C VAL A 182 14.68 0.11 -3.31
N LYS A 183 15.26 -0.80 -2.54
CA LYS A 183 15.89 -0.50 -1.26
C LYS A 183 17.39 -0.37 -1.49
N SER A 184 17.98 0.74 -1.07
CA SER A 184 19.39 1.08 -1.27
C SER A 184 20.02 1.52 0.04
N SER A 185 21.36 1.59 0.06
CA SER A 185 22.07 2.35 1.07
C SER A 185 21.57 3.81 1.14
N PRO A 186 21.68 4.47 2.30
CA PRO A 186 21.32 5.89 2.46
C PRO A 186 21.94 6.80 1.39
N LEU A 187 21.12 7.65 0.79
CA LEU A 187 21.48 8.69 -0.18
C LEU A 187 21.52 10.07 0.47
N GLY A 188 21.19 10.20 1.76
CA GLY A 188 21.12 11.45 2.50
C GLY A 188 19.88 12.28 2.15
N ILE A 189 18.79 11.61 1.76
CA ILE A 189 17.49 12.24 1.51
C ILE A 189 16.83 12.55 2.87
N ARG A 190 16.50 13.81 3.15
CA ARG A 190 15.87 14.22 4.42
C ARG A 190 14.35 14.19 4.34
N ASN A 191 13.81 14.74 3.25
CA ASN A 191 12.39 14.89 2.98
C ASN A 191 11.89 13.79 2.05
N ILE A 192 10.61 13.83 1.68
CA ILE A 192 10.12 13.03 0.56
C ILE A 192 10.51 13.78 -0.70
N VAL A 193 11.16 13.10 -1.64
CA VAL A 193 11.56 13.71 -2.91
C VAL A 193 10.82 13.05 -4.06
N MET A 194 10.40 13.86 -5.04
CA MET A 194 9.81 13.41 -6.29
C MET A 194 10.69 13.88 -7.44
N LEU A 195 11.47 12.98 -8.01
CA LEU A 195 12.46 13.23 -9.05
C LEU A 195 11.96 12.65 -10.37
N GLU A 196 11.60 13.50 -11.33
CA GLU A 196 11.01 13.04 -12.62
C GLU A 196 9.90 11.99 -12.43
N ASP A 197 8.92 12.34 -11.58
CA ASP A 197 7.77 11.51 -11.23
C ASP A 197 8.11 10.19 -10.48
N ARG A 198 9.34 10.07 -9.94
CA ARG A 198 9.78 8.97 -9.07
C ARG A 198 9.88 9.41 -7.64
N LEU A 199 9.35 8.63 -6.71
CA LEU A 199 9.41 9.00 -5.30
C LEU A 199 10.59 8.33 -4.61
N GLY A 200 11.16 9.08 -3.66
CA GLY A 200 12.22 8.63 -2.80
C GLY A 200 11.97 9.14 -1.39
N VAL A 201 12.22 8.28 -0.41
CA VAL A 201 12.24 8.66 1.00
C VAL A 201 13.27 7.80 1.71
N GLU A 202 13.85 8.35 2.77
CA GLU A 202 14.91 7.70 3.49
C GLU A 202 14.71 7.78 5.00
N ASP A 203 15.16 6.71 5.66
CA ASP A 203 15.41 6.67 7.09
C ASP A 203 16.75 5.96 7.35
N SER A 204 16.74 4.69 7.78
CA SER A 204 17.96 3.87 7.88
C SER A 204 18.45 3.35 6.52
N TYR A 205 17.59 3.37 5.51
CA TYR A 205 17.86 3.03 4.12
C TYR A 205 17.04 3.95 3.21
N ALA A 206 17.50 4.11 1.97
CA ALA A 206 16.73 4.81 0.94
C ALA A 206 15.74 3.83 0.29
N LEU A 207 14.50 4.27 0.16
CA LEU A 207 13.46 3.56 -0.55
C LEU A 207 13.00 4.38 -1.75
N LEU A 208 13.08 3.79 -2.94
CA LEU A 208 12.87 4.47 -4.22
C LEU A 208 11.86 3.70 -5.05
N ASN A 209 10.91 4.37 -5.69
CA ASN A 209 10.00 3.73 -6.64
C ASN A 209 9.79 4.54 -7.91
N GLY A 210 9.44 3.82 -8.98
CA GLY A 210 8.98 4.40 -10.23
C GLY A 210 7.46 4.33 -10.40
N ASP A 211 7.03 4.80 -11.57
CA ASP A 211 5.66 4.66 -12.02
C ASP A 211 5.27 3.20 -12.26
N SER A 212 3.96 2.94 -12.17
CA SER A 212 3.41 1.62 -12.46
C SER A 212 2.94 1.51 -13.90
N TYR A 213 3.02 0.32 -14.48
CA TYR A 213 2.54 0.01 -15.83
C TYR A 213 1.68 -1.26 -15.83
N SER A 214 0.86 -1.45 -16.87
CA SER A 214 -0.03 -2.60 -16.96
C SER A 214 0.78 -3.90 -17.09
N SER A 215 0.69 -4.77 -16.09
CA SER A 215 1.33 -6.09 -16.10
C SER A 215 0.86 -6.94 -14.91
N SER A 216 0.81 -8.25 -15.12
CA SER A 216 0.62 -9.27 -14.08
C SER A 216 1.86 -10.15 -13.87
N ASN A 217 2.96 -9.92 -14.61
CA ASN A 217 4.19 -10.72 -14.50
C ASN A 217 4.99 -10.34 -13.24
N PRO A 218 5.16 -11.27 -12.27
CA PRO A 218 5.84 -10.99 -10.99
C PRO A 218 7.37 -10.84 -11.10
N SER A 219 7.96 -11.19 -12.24
CA SER A 219 9.41 -11.07 -12.46
C SER A 219 9.87 -9.62 -12.40
N VAL A 220 11.06 -9.33 -11.89
CA VAL A 220 11.62 -7.96 -11.90
C VAL A 220 11.78 -7.46 -13.34
N ASP A 221 11.34 -6.23 -13.58
CA ASP A 221 11.61 -5.52 -14.82
C ASP A 221 12.86 -4.65 -14.65
N ARG A 222 13.96 -5.13 -15.20
CA ARG A 222 15.27 -4.50 -15.01
C ARG A 222 15.35 -3.12 -15.65
N GLU A 223 14.70 -2.90 -16.80
CA GLU A 223 14.71 -1.60 -17.48
C GLU A 223 14.03 -0.53 -16.63
N GLN A 224 12.87 -0.86 -16.03
CA GLN A 224 12.16 0.07 -15.14
C GLN A 224 12.94 0.37 -13.86
N VAL A 225 13.61 -0.64 -13.30
CA VAL A 225 14.47 -0.48 -12.11
C VAL A 225 15.70 0.38 -12.43
N GLU A 226 16.40 0.09 -13.52
CA GLU A 226 17.58 0.84 -13.98
C GLU A 226 17.23 2.32 -14.14
N ARG A 227 16.11 2.64 -14.80
CA ARG A 227 15.61 4.02 -14.93
C ARG A 227 15.43 4.72 -13.59
N THR A 228 14.91 4.03 -12.57
CA THR A 228 14.80 4.61 -11.22
C THR A 228 16.16 4.87 -10.60
N ILE A 229 17.07 3.90 -10.68
CA ILE A 229 18.44 4.01 -10.17
C ILE A 229 19.17 5.18 -10.83
N GLU A 230 19.09 5.30 -12.16
CA GLU A 230 19.74 6.36 -12.93
C GLU A 230 19.24 7.76 -12.56
N VAL A 231 17.93 7.92 -12.38
CA VAL A 231 17.32 9.19 -11.97
C VAL A 231 17.87 9.60 -10.60
N PHE A 232 17.80 8.71 -9.61
CA PHE A 232 18.30 9.02 -8.26
C PHE A 232 19.81 9.26 -8.24
N ARG A 233 20.59 8.47 -8.98
CA ARG A 233 22.05 8.66 -9.12
C ARG A 233 22.39 10.04 -9.69
N ARG A 234 21.70 10.45 -10.76
CA ARG A 234 21.95 11.73 -11.43
C ARG A 234 21.64 12.93 -10.52
N TYR A 235 20.52 12.90 -9.80
CA TYR A 235 20.11 14.01 -8.94
C TYR A 235 20.84 14.06 -7.61
N THR A 236 21.11 12.91 -6.98
CA THR A 236 21.81 12.88 -5.69
C THR A 236 23.33 12.95 -5.83
N GLY A 237 23.87 12.69 -7.02
CA GLY A 237 25.31 12.57 -7.28
C GLY A 237 25.96 11.36 -6.60
N LYS A 238 25.17 10.44 -6.03
CA LYS A 238 25.64 9.27 -5.28
C LYS A 238 25.42 7.97 -6.06
N PRO A 239 26.28 6.96 -5.89
CA PRO A 239 25.98 5.62 -6.37
C PRO A 239 24.71 5.11 -5.68
N VAL A 240 23.85 4.45 -6.47
CA VAL A 240 22.64 3.80 -5.98
C VAL A 240 22.84 2.31 -6.19
N GLU A 241 23.19 1.60 -5.11
CA GLU A 241 23.41 0.16 -5.11
C GLU A 241 22.20 -0.54 -4.48
N PRO A 242 21.38 -1.27 -5.26
CA PRO A 242 20.22 -1.97 -4.73
C PRO A 242 20.64 -3.05 -3.73
N LEU A 243 20.23 -2.88 -2.48
CA LEU A 243 20.29 -3.93 -1.45
C LEU A 243 19.17 -4.95 -1.67
N GLU A 244 18.03 -4.48 -2.16
CA GLU A 244 16.86 -5.31 -2.43
C GLU A 244 15.97 -4.65 -3.50
N ILE A 245 15.35 -5.47 -4.35
CA ILE A 245 14.34 -5.03 -5.32
C ILE A 245 13.06 -5.84 -5.07
N ARG A 246 11.95 -5.15 -4.84
CA ARG A 246 10.63 -5.76 -4.67
C ARG A 246 9.71 -5.35 -5.80
N VAL A 247 8.80 -6.25 -6.18
CA VAL A 247 7.75 -6.00 -7.16
C VAL A 247 6.40 -6.03 -6.46
N GLY A 248 5.58 -5.03 -6.76
CA GLY A 248 4.23 -4.90 -6.23
C GLY A 248 3.22 -4.62 -7.34
N PHE A 249 1.97 -4.91 -7.06
CA PHE A 249 0.84 -4.76 -7.97
C PHE A 249 -0.23 -3.88 -7.32
N ARG A 250 -0.66 -2.88 -8.09
CA ARG A 250 -1.79 -2.02 -7.77
C ARG A 250 -3.03 -2.62 -8.43
N ALA A 251 -4.05 -2.88 -7.64
CA ALA A 251 -5.35 -3.30 -8.14
C ALA A 251 -6.14 -2.05 -8.54
N ILE A 252 -6.71 -2.04 -9.75
CA ILE A 252 -7.56 -0.95 -10.23
C ILE A 252 -8.87 -1.54 -10.73
N THR A 253 -9.98 -1.00 -10.26
CA THR A 253 -11.33 -1.33 -10.72
C THR A 253 -11.98 -0.11 -11.37
N PRO A 254 -12.98 -0.26 -12.26
CA PRO A 254 -13.70 0.88 -12.83
C PRO A 254 -14.32 1.82 -11.78
N GLU A 255 -14.77 1.28 -10.64
CA GLU A 255 -15.40 2.02 -9.54
C GLU A 255 -14.41 2.51 -8.45
N SER A 256 -13.09 2.36 -8.66
CA SER A 256 -12.01 2.55 -7.67
C SER A 256 -12.27 3.64 -6.59
N PRO A 257 -12.27 3.31 -5.27
CA PRO A 257 -12.10 1.99 -4.66
C PRO A 257 -13.38 1.14 -4.67
N LEU A 258 -13.24 -0.17 -4.87
CA LEU A 258 -14.34 -1.12 -4.80
C LEU A 258 -14.56 -1.58 -3.35
N VAL A 259 -15.69 -1.22 -2.75
CA VAL A 259 -16.15 -1.75 -1.47
C VAL A 259 -17.62 -2.17 -1.59
N LYS A 260 -17.89 -3.47 -1.72
CA LYS A 260 -19.27 -3.95 -1.96
C LYS A 260 -19.53 -5.35 -1.42
N ARG A 261 -20.80 -5.64 -1.16
CA ARG A 261 -21.26 -7.03 -0.95
C ARG A 261 -21.22 -7.78 -2.29
N ILE A 262 -20.70 -9.00 -2.28
CA ILE A 262 -20.59 -9.89 -3.45
C ILE A 262 -21.36 -11.20 -3.27
N TYR A 263 -21.67 -11.52 -2.02
CA TYR A 263 -22.59 -12.58 -1.58
C TYR A 263 -23.37 -12.03 -0.40
N ASP A 264 -24.42 -12.74 0.01
CA ASP A 264 -25.26 -12.31 1.13
C ASP A 264 -24.41 -12.02 2.35
N ASN A 265 -23.42 -12.89 2.67
CA ASN A 265 -22.50 -12.77 3.79
C ASN A 265 -21.03 -12.45 3.41
N ALA A 266 -20.79 -11.78 2.28
CA ALA A 266 -19.42 -11.50 1.86
C ALA A 266 -19.22 -10.11 1.27
N ILE A 267 -18.14 -9.45 1.68
CA ILE A 267 -17.72 -8.13 1.22
C ILE A 267 -16.39 -8.24 0.48
N VAL A 268 -16.23 -7.52 -0.62
CA VAL A 268 -14.92 -7.27 -1.25
C VAL A 268 -14.48 -5.84 -0.97
N VAL A 269 -13.19 -5.66 -0.70
CA VAL A 269 -12.50 -4.37 -0.56
C VAL A 269 -11.20 -4.39 -1.36
N THR A 270 -11.19 -3.73 -2.52
CA THR A 270 -10.02 -3.70 -3.42
C THR A 270 -10.09 -2.54 -4.42
N GLY A 271 -9.23 -2.56 -5.45
CA GLY A 271 -9.38 -1.74 -6.64
C GLY A 271 -8.85 -0.33 -6.51
N HIS A 272 -8.07 -0.04 -5.46
CA HIS A 272 -7.46 1.27 -5.28
C HIS A 272 -5.96 1.28 -5.56
N ARG A 273 -5.55 2.20 -6.44
CA ARG A 273 -4.15 2.39 -6.86
C ARG A 273 -3.21 2.72 -5.70
N PHE A 274 -3.70 3.41 -4.66
CA PHE A 274 -2.94 3.80 -3.47
C PHE A 274 -3.42 3.05 -2.22
N GLY A 275 -3.46 1.71 -2.27
CA GLY A 275 -4.06 0.88 -1.23
C GLY A 275 -3.61 1.19 0.20
N TRP A 276 -2.34 1.54 0.41
CA TRP A 276 -1.85 2.03 1.71
C TRP A 276 -2.54 3.32 2.15
N ALA A 277 -2.66 4.30 1.25
CA ALA A 277 -3.15 5.64 1.56
C ALA A 277 -4.61 5.70 1.96
N LEU A 278 -5.42 4.70 1.60
CA LEU A 278 -6.83 4.62 1.96
C LEU A 278 -7.17 3.47 2.90
N ALA A 279 -6.23 2.58 3.25
CA ALA A 279 -6.55 1.37 4.01
C ALA A 279 -7.33 1.64 5.32
N PRO A 280 -7.04 2.66 6.14
CA PRO A 280 -7.85 2.98 7.32
C PRO A 280 -9.30 3.34 6.97
N VAL A 281 -9.51 4.24 6.00
CA VAL A 281 -10.86 4.61 5.56
C VAL A 281 -11.61 3.44 4.95
N LEU A 282 -10.93 2.58 4.19
CA LEU A 282 -11.53 1.37 3.62
C LEU A 282 -11.93 0.36 4.70
N ALA A 283 -11.14 0.23 5.78
CA ALA A 283 -11.47 -0.61 6.92
C ALA A 283 -12.75 -0.14 7.63
N GLU A 284 -12.91 1.17 7.84
CA GLU A 284 -14.14 1.74 8.39
C GLU A 284 -15.35 1.55 7.46
N ARG A 285 -15.18 1.68 6.13
CA ARG A 285 -16.25 1.40 5.16
C ARG A 285 -16.71 -0.06 5.24
N VAL A 286 -15.77 -1.01 5.40
CA VAL A 286 -16.11 -2.43 5.61
C VAL A 286 -16.87 -2.62 6.92
N LYS A 287 -16.39 -2.04 8.03
CA LYS A 287 -17.07 -2.14 9.33
C LYS A 287 -18.53 -1.67 9.26
N ASN A 288 -18.78 -0.52 8.64
CA ASN A 288 -20.12 0.01 8.44
C ASN A 288 -21.03 -0.93 7.62
N LEU A 289 -20.47 -1.71 6.69
CA LEU A 289 -21.24 -2.71 5.93
C LEU A 289 -21.49 -3.98 6.73
N VAL A 290 -20.57 -4.37 7.60
CA VAL A 290 -20.69 -5.50 8.53
C VAL A 290 -21.74 -5.21 9.60
N GLU A 291 -21.80 -3.99 10.15
CA GLU A 291 -22.79 -3.60 11.17
C GLU A 291 -24.23 -3.50 10.64
N ARG A 292 -24.41 -3.57 9.31
CA ARG A 292 -25.72 -3.60 8.65
C ARG A 292 -26.16 -5.03 8.28
N TYR A 293 -25.57 -6.03 8.91
CA TYR A 293 -26.02 -7.42 8.91
C TYR A 293 -26.90 -7.68 10.12
#